data_AF-A0A136JP63-F1
#
_entry.id   AF-A0A136JP63-F1
#
_cell.length_a   1.000
_cell.length_b   1.000
_cell.length_c   1.000
_cell.angle_alpha   90.00
_cell.angle_beta   90.00
_cell.angle_gamma   90.00
#
_symmetry.space_group_name_H-M   'P 1'
#
loop_
_entity.id
_entity.type
_entity.pdbx_description
1 polymer ?
#
loop_
_entity_poly.entity_id
_entity_poly.type
_entity_poly.pdbx_seq_one_letter_code
_entity_poly.pdbx_strand_id
1 'polypeptide(L)'
;MPALLRLAVVDMGYVGRHTGSMIALSTVGSLAGTWGTAFFLLSWLGTHTLVASLGVAQLLLGLLWLQQGSAKGLKLAGLALTGLLIGGWQLFGQAPPVSGLVHQEDSPYQQVRVRDDDLFRYLVLDRTWHAVMWRSDPTTLFLPYSQLMVAAVALAPEPKRGLILGHGGGSLAKWLAVVWPELELDVVEFDPVVVRMAEQYFDYRPPANHHVHVKDARVFLRNAPATYDVIWVDAFARHLIPFHLTTVEFFSELRGRLNPNGVLALNLASSGEGGDLQRAGAVVQTLKTAFPTIESFGVKGPWRAHLTTAENLIFFGGAPIDRLPYEEIVSRIQAGVEARRLPPEAMALLASRRTSIWPPGLTLTDDYTPYDLLVGSQVREFAPEGKSTQ
;
A
#
# COMPACT_ATOMS: atom_id res chain seq x y z
N MET A 1 1.74 -30.11 33.55
CA MET A 1 2.22 -31.49 33.30
C MET A 1 3.56 -31.85 33.99
N PRO A 2 4.58 -30.97 34.12
CA PRO A 2 5.89 -31.38 34.67
C PRO A 2 5.94 -31.70 36.17
N ALA A 3 5.08 -31.08 36.99
CA ALA A 3 5.13 -31.24 38.45
C ALA A 3 4.58 -32.60 38.95
N LEU A 4 3.57 -33.16 38.27
CA LEU A 4 2.96 -34.44 38.62
C LEU A 4 3.84 -35.65 38.25
N LEU A 5 4.67 -35.52 37.22
CA LEU A 5 5.60 -36.57 36.77
C LEU A 5 6.81 -36.73 37.71
N ARG A 6 7.21 -35.65 38.39
CA ARG A 6 8.29 -35.67 39.39
C ARG A 6 7.92 -36.39 40.68
N LEU A 7 6.63 -36.49 41.01
CA LEU A 7 6.14 -37.14 42.23
C LEU A 7 5.93 -38.65 42.06
N ALA A 8 5.97 -39.17 40.83
CA ALA A 8 5.53 -40.54 40.53
C ALA A 8 6.68 -41.51 40.19
N VAL A 9 7.94 -41.08 40.04
CA VAL A 9 9.01 -41.97 39.52
C VAL A 9 10.29 -41.91 40.34
N VAL A 10 10.72 -43.09 40.80
CA VAL A 10 11.89 -43.35 41.68
C VAL A 10 13.23 -43.35 40.93
N ASP A 11 13.22 -43.33 39.60
CA ASP A 11 14.45 -43.37 38.79
C ASP A 11 14.61 -42.13 37.88
N MET A 12 15.25 -41.10 38.43
CA MET A 12 15.43 -39.79 37.79
C MET A 12 16.39 -39.81 36.58
N GLY A 13 17.27 -40.82 36.48
CA GLY A 13 18.29 -40.90 35.42
C GLY A 13 17.77 -41.42 34.07
N TYR A 14 16.84 -42.38 34.11
CA TYR A 14 16.24 -42.99 32.91
C TYR A 14 15.14 -42.10 32.31
N VAL A 15 14.31 -41.50 33.16
CA VAL A 15 13.27 -40.55 32.76
C VAL A 15 13.88 -39.26 32.20
N GLY A 16 14.93 -38.72 32.83
CA GLY A 16 15.55 -37.47 32.39
C GLY A 16 16.10 -37.53 30.95
N ARG A 17 16.72 -38.65 30.56
CA ARG A 17 17.30 -38.82 29.21
C ARG A 17 16.24 -39.05 28.14
N HIS A 18 15.22 -39.87 28.42
CA HIS A 18 14.12 -40.11 27.49
C HIS A 18 13.22 -38.87 27.35
N THR A 19 12.81 -38.27 28.46
CA THR A 19 12.03 -37.02 28.46
C THR A 19 12.82 -35.87 27.82
N GLY A 20 14.12 -35.75 28.09
CA GLY A 20 14.99 -34.77 27.45
C GLY A 20 15.08 -34.96 25.92
N SER A 21 15.25 -36.19 25.45
CA SER A 21 15.27 -36.51 24.02
C SER A 21 13.93 -36.24 23.32
N MET A 22 12.79 -36.54 23.98
CA MET A 22 11.47 -36.23 23.45
C MET A 22 11.22 -34.72 23.35
N ILE A 23 11.68 -33.94 24.34
CA ILE A 23 11.59 -32.48 24.30
C ILE A 23 12.48 -31.94 23.19
N ALA A 24 13.73 -32.41 23.08
CA ALA A 24 14.64 -31.98 22.02
C ALA A 24 14.10 -32.30 20.62
N LEU A 25 13.56 -33.50 20.41
CA LEU A 25 12.95 -33.90 19.15
C LEU A 25 11.71 -33.05 18.82
N SER A 26 10.89 -32.75 19.84
CA SER A 26 9.74 -31.85 19.70
C SER A 26 10.16 -30.44 19.30
N THR A 27 11.20 -29.88 19.94
CA THR A 27 11.72 -28.54 19.61
C THR A 27 12.31 -28.47 18.21
N VAL A 28 13.11 -29.47 17.82
CA VAL A 28 13.67 -29.54 16.45
C VAL A 28 12.55 -29.70 15.43
N GLY A 29 11.57 -30.57 15.70
CA GLY A 29 10.40 -30.75 14.85
C GLY A 29 9.55 -29.49 14.73
N SER A 30 9.35 -28.75 15.81
CA SER A 30 8.60 -27.49 15.78
C SER A 30 9.34 -26.40 15.01
N LEU A 31 10.67 -26.28 15.18
CA LEU A 31 11.48 -25.32 14.42
C LEU A 31 11.47 -25.64 12.93
N ALA A 32 11.70 -26.92 12.57
CA ALA A 32 11.63 -27.37 11.19
C ALA A 32 10.24 -27.18 10.60
N GLY A 33 9.17 -27.45 11.37
CA GLY A 33 7.79 -27.22 10.97
C GLY A 33 7.48 -25.74 10.75
N THR A 34 7.88 -24.86 11.68
CA THR A 34 7.65 -23.41 11.57
C THR A 34 8.41 -22.82 10.40
N TRP A 35 9.70 -23.14 10.22
CA TRP A 35 10.49 -22.64 9.09
C TRP A 35 10.04 -23.25 7.77
N GLY A 36 9.78 -24.56 7.73
CA GLY A 36 9.23 -25.26 6.58
C GLY A 36 7.90 -24.64 6.13
N THR A 37 7.06 -24.28 7.09
CA THR A 37 5.78 -23.62 6.83
C THR A 37 5.98 -22.21 6.31
N ALA A 38 6.75 -21.38 7.01
CA ALA A 38 6.91 -19.96 6.69
C ALA A 38 7.65 -19.72 5.36
N PHE A 39 8.69 -20.50 5.07
CA PHE A 39 9.55 -20.26 3.91
C PHE A 39 9.20 -21.08 2.67
N PHE A 40 8.48 -22.21 2.82
CA PHE A 40 8.21 -23.11 1.69
C PHE A 40 6.73 -23.39 1.49
N LEU A 41 6.03 -23.89 2.51
CA LEU A 41 4.63 -24.30 2.34
C LEU A 41 3.72 -23.10 2.07
N LEU A 42 3.92 -21.98 2.78
CA LEU A 42 3.10 -20.79 2.59
C LEU A 42 3.30 -20.20 1.19
N SER A 43 4.53 -20.18 0.69
CA SER A 43 4.89 -19.69 -0.64
C SER A 43 4.35 -20.59 -1.76
N TRP A 44 4.31 -21.91 -1.56
CA TRP A 44 3.94 -22.85 -2.63
C TRP A 44 2.45 -23.21 -2.64
N LEU A 45 1.84 -23.41 -1.47
CA LEU A 45 0.44 -23.83 -1.35
C LEU A 45 -0.51 -22.63 -1.17
N GLY A 46 0.01 -21.48 -0.72
CA GLY A 46 -0.79 -20.34 -0.31
C GLY A 46 -1.48 -20.55 1.05
N THR A 47 -1.80 -19.46 1.74
CA THR A 47 -2.34 -19.49 3.11
C THR A 47 -3.66 -20.25 3.20
N HIS A 48 -4.56 -20.09 2.22
CA HIS A 48 -5.87 -20.73 2.22
C HIS A 48 -5.77 -22.26 2.11
N THR A 49 -5.01 -22.77 1.14
CA THR A 49 -4.80 -24.20 0.93
C THR A 49 -4.09 -24.83 2.12
N LEU A 50 -3.10 -24.13 2.67
CA LEU A 50 -2.35 -24.60 3.83
C LEU A 50 -3.25 -24.76 5.05
N VAL A 51 -4.06 -23.76 5.39
CA VAL A 51 -5.02 -23.84 6.51
C VAL A 51 -6.04 -24.94 6.27
N ALA A 52 -6.57 -25.06 5.06
CA ALA A 52 -7.52 -26.13 4.72
C ALA A 52 -6.90 -27.52 4.86
N SER A 53 -5.69 -27.72 4.32
CA SER A 53 -4.98 -29.00 4.36
C SER A 53 -4.63 -29.43 5.79
N LEU A 54 -4.18 -28.49 6.63
CA LEU A 54 -3.94 -28.74 8.06
C LEU A 54 -5.24 -29.08 8.80
N GLY A 55 -6.33 -28.36 8.52
CA GLY A 55 -7.64 -28.67 9.09
C GLY A 55 -8.11 -30.08 8.73
N VAL A 56 -7.95 -30.49 7.47
CA VAL A 56 -8.26 -31.86 7.02
C VAL A 56 -7.37 -32.89 7.72
N ALA A 57 -6.07 -32.65 7.80
CA ALA A 57 -5.14 -33.56 8.49
C ALA A 57 -5.50 -33.73 9.98
N GLN A 58 -5.85 -32.64 10.67
CA GLN A 58 -6.30 -32.68 12.06
C GLN A 58 -7.60 -33.46 12.22
N LEU A 59 -8.58 -33.27 11.32
CA LEU A 59 -9.82 -34.05 11.32
C LEU A 59 -9.57 -35.54 11.11
N LEU A 60 -8.70 -35.90 10.17
CA LEU A 60 -8.32 -37.30 9.92
C LEU A 60 -7.63 -37.94 11.12
N LEU A 61 -6.68 -37.24 11.75
CA LEU A 61 -6.01 -37.71 12.97
C LEU A 61 -6.99 -37.87 14.13
N GLY A 62 -7.94 -36.94 14.30
CA GLY A 62 -9.00 -37.04 15.28
C GLY A 62 -9.91 -38.25 15.05
N LEU A 63 -10.28 -38.52 13.80
CA LEU A 63 -11.07 -39.69 13.41
C LEU A 63 -10.31 -41.00 13.65
N LEU A 64 -9.02 -41.05 13.31
CA LEU A 64 -8.15 -42.22 13.56
C LEU A 64 -8.01 -42.50 15.06
N TRP A 65 -7.83 -41.46 15.88
CA TRP A 65 -7.78 -41.60 17.34
C TRP A 65 -9.11 -42.14 17.90
N LEU A 66 -10.23 -41.60 17.41
CA LEU A 66 -11.55 -42.09 17.81
C LEU A 66 -11.73 -43.57 17.45
N GLN A 67 -11.25 -44.03 16.28
CA GLN A 67 -11.34 -45.44 15.89
C GLN A 67 -10.64 -46.39 16.88
N GLN A 68 -9.50 -45.98 17.44
CA GLN A 68 -8.72 -46.77 18.41
C GLN A 68 -9.34 -46.80 19.83
N GLY A 69 -10.28 -45.91 20.16
CA GLY A 69 -10.99 -45.88 21.45
C GLY A 69 -12.19 -46.84 21.53
N SER A 70 -12.43 -47.45 22.70
CA SER A 70 -13.52 -48.43 22.91
C SER A 70 -14.91 -47.81 23.16
N ALA A 71 -14.98 -46.51 23.46
CA ALA A 71 -16.23 -45.82 23.80
C ALA A 71 -17.05 -45.42 22.55
N LYS A 72 -18.08 -46.21 22.21
CA LYS A 72 -19.02 -45.95 21.08
C LYS A 72 -19.69 -44.57 21.13
N GLY A 73 -19.93 -44.01 22.33
CA GLY A 73 -20.54 -42.69 22.51
C GLY A 73 -19.67 -41.52 22.04
N LEU A 74 -18.35 -41.58 22.28
CA LEU A 74 -17.41 -40.56 21.80
C LEU A 74 -17.28 -40.57 20.26
N LYS A 75 -17.35 -41.76 19.64
CA LYS A 75 -17.31 -41.93 18.18
C LYS A 75 -18.49 -41.22 17.50
N LEU A 76 -19.70 -41.40 18.03
CA LEU A 76 -20.92 -40.77 17.51
C LEU A 76 -20.92 -39.25 17.72
N ALA A 77 -20.50 -38.78 18.89
CA ALA A 77 -20.40 -37.34 19.17
C ALA A 77 -19.35 -36.64 18.27
N GLY A 78 -18.21 -37.29 18.01
CA GLY A 78 -17.19 -36.80 17.10
C GLY A 78 -17.70 -36.67 15.66
N LEU A 79 -18.34 -37.72 15.14
CA LEU A 79 -18.95 -37.69 13.80
C LEU A 79 -20.04 -36.61 13.67
N ALA A 80 -20.90 -36.47 14.69
CA ALA A 80 -21.93 -35.45 14.72
C ALA A 80 -21.34 -34.03 14.73
N LEU A 81 -20.29 -33.78 15.53
CA LEU A 81 -19.60 -32.49 15.58
C LEU A 81 -18.89 -32.17 14.26
N THR A 82 -18.21 -33.14 13.64
CA THR A 82 -17.60 -32.95 12.32
C THR A 82 -18.66 -32.65 11.26
N GLY A 83 -19.78 -33.38 11.26
CA GLY A 83 -20.92 -33.11 10.39
C GLY A 83 -21.51 -31.72 10.61
N LEU A 84 -21.62 -31.28 11.86
CA LEU A 84 -22.06 -29.93 12.24
C LEU A 84 -21.08 -28.84 11.79
N LEU A 85 -19.78 -29.09 11.90
CA LEU A 85 -18.74 -28.16 11.44
C LEU A 85 -18.72 -28.05 9.91
N ILE A 86 -18.83 -29.17 9.19
CA ILE A 86 -18.92 -29.19 7.72
C ILE A 86 -20.23 -28.53 7.26
N GLY A 87 -21.35 -28.88 7.88
CA GLY A 87 -22.66 -28.29 7.59
C GLY A 87 -22.69 -26.79 7.91
N GLY A 88 -22.11 -26.38 9.03
CA GLY A 88 -21.94 -24.99 9.42
C GLY A 88 -21.05 -24.22 8.44
N TRP A 89 -19.97 -24.84 7.95
CA TRP A 89 -19.14 -24.27 6.89
C TRP A 89 -19.90 -24.13 5.57
N GLN A 90 -20.72 -25.11 5.19
CA GLN A 90 -21.52 -25.03 3.97
C GLN A 90 -22.61 -23.95 4.05
N LEU A 91 -23.23 -23.79 5.23
CA LEU A 91 -24.30 -22.83 5.46
C LEU A 91 -23.80 -21.40 5.72
N PHE A 92 -22.64 -21.23 6.35
CA PHE A 92 -22.14 -19.93 6.83
C PHE A 92 -20.71 -19.60 6.38
N GLY A 93 -19.95 -20.57 5.86
CA GLY A 93 -18.56 -20.39 5.42
C GLY A 93 -18.41 -19.80 4.02
N GLN A 94 -19.51 -19.68 3.26
CA GLN A 94 -19.52 -18.86 2.06
C GLN A 94 -19.65 -17.41 2.49
N ALA A 95 -18.50 -16.73 2.65
CA ALA A 95 -18.49 -15.28 2.75
C ALA A 95 -19.32 -14.72 1.58
N PRO A 96 -20.24 -13.78 1.81
CA PRO A 96 -21.03 -13.21 0.73
C PRO A 96 -20.08 -12.70 -0.35
N PRO A 97 -20.36 -12.99 -1.65
CA PRO A 97 -19.51 -12.51 -2.72
C PRO A 97 -19.34 -11.00 -2.58
N VAL A 98 -18.09 -10.54 -2.62
CA VAL A 98 -17.77 -9.12 -2.54
C VAL A 98 -18.47 -8.46 -3.73
N SER A 99 -19.47 -7.61 -3.46
CA SER A 99 -20.28 -7.00 -4.52
C SER A 99 -19.38 -6.27 -5.53
N GLY A 100 -19.63 -6.52 -6.82
CA GLY A 100 -18.86 -5.91 -7.90
C GLY A 100 -17.42 -6.42 -8.02
N LEU A 101 -17.04 -7.54 -7.40
CA LEU A 101 -15.71 -8.11 -7.59
C LEU A 101 -15.50 -8.56 -9.04
N VAL A 102 -14.49 -7.99 -9.69
CA VAL A 102 -14.07 -8.33 -11.07
C VAL A 102 -12.90 -9.29 -11.04
N HIS A 103 -11.91 -9.03 -10.19
CA HIS A 103 -10.70 -9.84 -10.07
C HIS A 103 -10.15 -9.77 -8.64
N GLN A 104 -9.54 -10.87 -8.20
CA GLN A 104 -8.82 -10.95 -6.93
C GLN A 104 -7.64 -11.90 -7.07
N GLU A 105 -6.46 -11.44 -6.67
CA GLU A 105 -5.23 -12.22 -6.59
C GLU A 105 -4.41 -11.75 -5.39
N ASP A 106 -3.66 -12.65 -4.75
CA ASP A 106 -2.70 -12.28 -3.73
C ASP A 106 -1.31 -12.12 -4.37
N SER A 107 -0.68 -10.97 -4.19
CA SER A 107 0.73 -10.76 -4.53
C SER A 107 1.62 -11.18 -3.35
N PRO A 108 2.96 -11.30 -3.55
CA PRO A 108 3.89 -11.48 -2.44
C PRO A 108 3.86 -10.35 -1.39
N TYR A 109 3.21 -9.22 -1.71
CA TYR A 109 3.22 -8.00 -0.91
C TYR A 109 1.86 -7.70 -0.26
N GLN A 110 0.77 -7.92 -0.98
CA GLN A 110 -0.57 -7.50 -0.59
C GLN A 110 -1.65 -8.24 -1.37
N GLN A 111 -2.87 -8.23 -0.84
CA GLN A 111 -4.02 -8.68 -1.61
C GLN A 111 -4.44 -7.62 -2.62
N VAL A 112 -4.59 -7.99 -3.88
CA VAL A 112 -4.97 -7.08 -4.97
C VAL A 112 -6.36 -7.44 -5.47
N ARG A 113 -7.27 -6.46 -5.46
CA ARG A 113 -8.66 -6.64 -5.92
C ARG A 113 -9.06 -5.54 -6.89
N VAL A 114 -9.75 -5.95 -7.95
CA VAL A 114 -10.45 -5.05 -8.86
C VAL A 114 -11.94 -5.16 -8.60
N ARG A 115 -12.59 -4.02 -8.38
CA ARG A 115 -14.05 -3.96 -8.19
C ARG A 115 -14.67 -2.95 -9.13
N ASP A 116 -15.86 -3.24 -9.61
CA ASP A 116 -16.67 -2.32 -10.39
C ASP A 116 -17.93 -1.93 -9.61
N ASP A 117 -18.34 -0.69 -9.79
CA ASP A 117 -19.74 -0.28 -9.66
C ASP A 117 -20.27 0.21 -11.02
N ASP A 118 -21.41 0.90 -11.02
CA ASP A 118 -22.05 1.40 -12.23
C ASP A 118 -21.20 2.44 -12.99
N LEU A 119 -20.38 3.23 -12.27
CA LEU A 119 -19.64 4.36 -12.82
C LEU A 119 -18.13 4.16 -12.80
N PHE A 120 -17.63 3.43 -11.82
CA PHE A 120 -16.24 3.40 -11.43
C PHE A 120 -15.70 1.97 -11.38
N ARG A 121 -14.42 1.89 -11.69
CA ARG A 121 -13.57 0.75 -11.40
C ARG A 121 -12.57 1.14 -10.33
N TYR A 122 -12.37 0.26 -9.36
CA TYR A 122 -11.56 0.48 -8.18
C TYR A 122 -10.44 -0.55 -8.09
N LEU A 123 -9.24 -0.08 -7.78
CA LEU A 123 -8.13 -0.90 -7.33
C LEU A 123 -8.11 -0.87 -5.81
N VAL A 124 -8.31 -2.02 -5.19
CA VAL A 124 -8.29 -2.19 -3.74
C VAL A 124 -7.09 -3.04 -3.39
N LEU A 125 -6.12 -2.44 -2.69
CA LEU A 125 -4.97 -3.15 -2.15
C LEU A 125 -5.19 -3.35 -0.65
N ASP A 126 -5.07 -4.59 -0.20
CA ASP A 126 -5.52 -5.06 1.12
C ASP A 126 -6.95 -4.58 1.43
N ARG A 127 -7.10 -3.54 2.26
CA ARG A 127 -8.38 -2.98 2.70
C ARG A 127 -8.57 -1.52 2.28
N THR A 128 -7.72 -1.02 1.39
CA THR A 128 -7.56 0.40 1.09
C THR A 128 -7.77 0.66 -0.40
N TRP A 129 -8.61 1.64 -0.71
CA TRP A 129 -8.86 2.11 -2.08
C TRP A 129 -7.63 2.87 -2.57
N HIS A 130 -6.96 2.36 -3.61
CA HIS A 130 -5.70 2.92 -4.10
C HIS A 130 -5.86 3.69 -5.42
N ALA A 131 -6.70 3.19 -6.32
CA ALA A 131 -6.99 3.89 -7.58
C ALA A 131 -8.47 3.77 -7.92
N VAL A 132 -8.99 4.82 -8.56
CA VAL A 132 -10.36 4.86 -9.08
C VAL A 132 -10.34 5.42 -10.49
N MET A 133 -11.13 4.80 -11.36
CA MET A 133 -11.19 5.11 -12.77
C MET A 133 -12.65 5.15 -13.23
N TRP A 134 -13.02 6.16 -14.01
CA TRP A 134 -14.29 6.16 -14.71
C TRP A 134 -14.33 5.02 -15.72
N ARG A 135 -15.43 4.26 -15.73
CA ARG A 135 -15.61 3.19 -16.72
C ARG A 135 -15.97 3.75 -18.11
N SER A 136 -16.64 4.90 -18.16
CA SER A 136 -17.04 5.57 -19.40
C SER A 136 -15.91 6.37 -20.04
N ASP A 137 -15.00 6.91 -19.24
CA ASP A 137 -13.83 7.66 -19.71
C ASP A 137 -12.58 7.31 -18.88
N PRO A 138 -11.93 6.17 -19.18
CA PRO A 138 -10.81 5.67 -18.41
C PRO A 138 -9.64 6.66 -18.28
N THR A 139 -9.42 7.54 -19.25
CA THR A 139 -8.25 8.45 -19.29
C THR A 139 -8.39 9.62 -18.32
N THR A 140 -9.62 10.06 -18.05
CA THR A 140 -9.86 11.22 -17.18
C THR A 140 -9.46 10.91 -15.74
N LEU A 141 -8.62 11.79 -15.17
CA LEU A 141 -8.22 11.73 -13.78
C LEU A 141 -9.41 12.03 -12.88
N PHE A 142 -9.86 11.03 -12.12
CA PHE A 142 -10.98 11.19 -11.21
C PHE A 142 -10.56 11.74 -9.83
N LEU A 143 -9.41 11.31 -9.31
CA LEU A 143 -8.98 11.66 -7.96
C LEU A 143 -8.42 13.09 -7.93
N PRO A 144 -8.94 14.00 -7.07
CA PRO A 144 -8.50 15.40 -7.03
C PRO A 144 -6.99 15.56 -6.81
N TYR A 145 -6.39 14.75 -5.95
CA TYR A 145 -4.95 14.82 -5.71
C TYR A 145 -4.15 14.55 -7.00
N SER A 146 -4.60 13.61 -7.83
CA SER A 146 -3.93 13.25 -9.09
C SER A 146 -4.04 14.38 -10.13
N GLN A 147 -5.17 15.09 -10.15
CA GLN A 147 -5.39 16.27 -11.00
C GLN A 147 -4.43 17.41 -10.61
N LEU A 148 -4.18 17.61 -9.31
CA LEU A 148 -3.21 18.60 -8.86
C LEU A 148 -1.77 18.12 -9.10
N MET A 149 -1.43 16.88 -8.75
CA MET A 149 -0.07 16.34 -8.93
C MET A 149 0.42 16.44 -10.37
N VAL A 150 -0.44 16.13 -11.34
CA VAL A 150 -0.04 16.19 -12.75
C VAL A 150 0.27 17.62 -13.21
N ALA A 151 -0.26 18.64 -12.53
CA ALA A 151 0.01 20.06 -12.82
C ALA A 151 1.49 20.44 -12.68
N ALA A 152 2.28 19.67 -11.94
CA ALA A 152 3.72 19.86 -11.84
C ALA A 152 4.43 19.83 -13.21
N VAL A 153 3.89 19.10 -14.20
CA VAL A 153 4.48 19.06 -15.55
C VAL A 153 4.57 20.43 -16.21
N ALA A 154 3.66 21.36 -15.90
CA ALA A 154 3.67 22.71 -16.44
C ALA A 154 4.69 23.64 -15.77
N LEU A 155 5.28 23.22 -14.65
CA LEU A 155 6.29 24.01 -13.92
C LEU A 155 7.70 23.75 -14.47
N ALA A 156 7.91 22.58 -15.05
CA ALA A 156 9.12 22.27 -15.81
C ALA A 156 9.06 22.91 -17.21
N PRO A 157 10.11 23.64 -17.64
CA PRO A 157 10.16 24.19 -19.00
C PRO A 157 10.44 23.07 -20.01
N GLU A 158 9.55 22.89 -20.99
CA GLU A 158 9.66 21.87 -22.04
C GLU A 158 10.03 20.47 -21.50
N PRO A 159 9.19 19.85 -20.65
CA PRO A 159 9.51 18.58 -20.02
C PRO A 159 9.65 17.47 -21.06
N LYS A 160 10.79 16.77 -21.03
CA LYS A 160 11.12 15.66 -21.94
C LYS A 160 11.14 14.32 -21.24
N ARG A 161 11.53 14.29 -19.96
CA ARG A 161 11.61 13.05 -19.18
C ARG A 161 10.92 13.16 -17.83
N GLY A 162 9.98 12.25 -17.58
CA GLY A 162 9.26 12.10 -16.33
C GLY A 162 9.61 10.80 -15.60
N LEU A 163 9.45 10.80 -14.28
CA LEU A 163 9.53 9.62 -13.43
C LEU A 163 8.30 9.55 -12.53
N ILE A 164 7.59 8.42 -12.52
CA ILE A 164 6.56 8.12 -11.53
C ILE A 164 7.08 7.01 -10.62
N LEU A 165 7.18 7.30 -9.32
CA LEU A 165 7.42 6.32 -8.26
C LEU A 165 6.08 5.90 -7.66
N GLY A 166 5.65 4.68 -7.96
CA GLY A 166 4.29 4.17 -7.78
C GLY A 166 3.56 4.08 -9.13
N HIS A 167 2.59 3.16 -9.23
CA HIS A 167 1.77 3.04 -10.44
C HIS A 167 0.27 3.00 -10.15
N GLY A 168 -0.13 2.22 -9.14
CA GLY A 168 -1.55 2.01 -8.84
C GLY A 168 -2.32 1.50 -10.06
N GLY A 169 -3.44 2.15 -10.40
CA GLY A 169 -4.22 1.85 -11.61
C GLY A 169 -3.66 2.49 -12.90
N GLY A 170 -2.46 3.08 -12.87
CA GLY A 170 -1.85 3.72 -14.02
C GLY A 170 -2.48 5.06 -14.44
N SER A 171 -3.26 5.71 -13.57
CA SER A 171 -4.02 6.93 -13.92
C SER A 171 -3.14 8.07 -14.42
N LEU A 172 -2.07 8.43 -13.69
CA LEU A 172 -1.14 9.49 -14.10
C LEU A 172 -0.43 9.12 -15.42
N ALA A 173 0.11 7.90 -15.50
CA ALA A 173 0.82 7.43 -16.68
C ALA A 173 -0.10 7.42 -17.91
N LYS A 174 -1.30 6.85 -17.81
CA LYS A 174 -2.28 6.83 -18.89
C LYS A 174 -2.67 8.23 -19.36
N TRP A 175 -2.91 9.15 -18.43
CA TRP A 175 -3.26 10.53 -18.79
C TRP A 175 -2.09 11.24 -19.48
N LEU A 176 -0.85 11.07 -18.98
CA LEU A 176 0.34 11.65 -19.59
C LEU A 176 0.61 11.08 -20.99
N ALA A 177 0.35 9.80 -21.22
CA ALA A 177 0.48 9.19 -22.55
C ALA A 177 -0.40 9.89 -23.60
N VAL A 178 -1.58 10.38 -23.20
CA VAL A 178 -2.54 11.03 -24.10
C VAL A 178 -2.25 12.54 -24.24
N VAL A 179 -1.98 13.23 -23.14
CA VAL A 179 -1.87 14.71 -23.12
C VAL A 179 -0.44 15.20 -23.36
N TRP A 180 0.55 14.36 -23.07
CA TRP A 180 1.99 14.62 -23.23
C TRP A 180 2.67 13.46 -23.98
N PRO A 181 2.26 13.14 -25.22
CA PRO A 181 2.70 11.94 -25.93
C PRO A 181 4.20 11.89 -26.23
N GLU A 182 4.89 13.04 -26.23
CA GLU A 182 6.34 13.16 -26.44
C GLU A 182 7.16 12.98 -25.15
N LEU A 183 6.51 12.90 -23.98
CA LEU A 183 7.20 12.76 -22.69
C LEU A 183 7.73 11.33 -22.53
N GLU A 184 9.03 11.14 -22.41
CA GLU A 184 9.62 9.85 -22.01
C GLU A 184 9.32 9.62 -20.53
N LEU A 185 8.69 8.49 -20.19
CA LEU A 185 8.18 8.25 -18.84
C LEU A 185 8.72 6.95 -18.28
N ASP A 186 9.52 7.04 -17.22
CA ASP A 186 9.83 5.88 -16.39
C ASP A 186 8.75 5.73 -15.30
N VAL A 187 8.16 4.55 -15.19
CA VAL A 187 7.13 4.23 -14.20
C VAL A 187 7.63 3.08 -13.34
N VAL A 188 7.73 3.26 -12.04
CA VAL A 188 8.34 2.29 -11.13
C VAL A 188 7.32 1.79 -10.13
N GLU A 189 7.01 0.50 -10.17
CA GLU A 189 6.08 -0.16 -9.27
C GLU A 189 6.75 -1.40 -8.70
N PHE A 190 6.64 -1.64 -7.40
CA PHE A 190 7.32 -2.78 -6.79
C PHE A 190 6.48 -4.06 -6.89
N ASP A 191 5.15 -3.92 -6.97
CA ASP A 191 4.23 -5.04 -7.06
C ASP A 191 3.89 -5.39 -8.53
N PRO A 192 4.39 -6.52 -9.07
CA PRO A 192 4.09 -6.93 -10.44
C PRO A 192 2.60 -7.17 -10.68
N VAL A 193 1.83 -7.53 -9.64
CA VAL A 193 0.38 -7.74 -9.77
C VAL A 193 -0.30 -6.41 -10.03
N VAL A 194 0.12 -5.32 -9.37
CA VAL A 194 -0.43 -3.98 -9.59
C VAL A 194 -0.20 -3.51 -11.03
N VAL A 195 0.99 -3.73 -11.60
CA VAL A 195 1.28 -3.45 -13.02
C VAL A 195 0.33 -4.21 -13.93
N ARG A 196 0.19 -5.53 -13.74
CA ARG A 196 -0.75 -6.33 -14.55
C ARG A 196 -2.19 -5.85 -14.41
N MET A 197 -2.61 -5.46 -13.20
CA MET A 197 -3.96 -4.95 -12.99
C MET A 197 -4.19 -3.66 -13.77
N ALA A 198 -3.23 -2.74 -13.76
CA ALA A 198 -3.31 -1.50 -14.51
C ALA A 198 -3.50 -1.76 -16.02
N GLU A 199 -2.73 -2.70 -16.58
CA GLU A 199 -2.78 -3.07 -17.99
C GLU A 199 -4.07 -3.82 -18.38
N GLN A 200 -4.50 -4.78 -17.57
CA GLN A 200 -5.63 -5.65 -17.89
C GLN A 200 -6.99 -5.03 -17.55
N TYR A 201 -7.04 -4.22 -16.49
CA TYR A 201 -8.30 -3.74 -15.93
C TYR A 201 -8.41 -2.21 -15.90
N PHE A 202 -7.33 -1.43 -15.99
CA PHE A 202 -7.42 0.03 -15.94
C PHE A 202 -7.05 0.71 -17.26
N ASP A 203 -7.16 -0.01 -18.39
CA ASP A 203 -6.92 0.52 -19.74
C ASP A 203 -5.56 1.22 -19.91
N TYR A 204 -4.57 0.90 -19.07
CA TYR A 204 -3.23 1.41 -19.25
C TYR A 204 -2.51 0.58 -20.31
N ARG A 205 -2.34 1.16 -21.50
CA ARG A 205 -1.57 0.55 -22.59
C ARG A 205 -0.29 1.36 -22.77
N PRO A 206 0.84 0.97 -22.15
CA PRO A 206 2.06 1.77 -22.19
C PRO A 206 2.50 1.97 -23.65
N PRO A 207 2.62 3.23 -24.13
CA PRO A 207 3.25 3.50 -25.41
C PRO A 207 4.76 3.21 -25.36
N ALA A 208 5.44 3.25 -26.51
CA ALA A 208 6.85 2.88 -26.62
C ALA A 208 7.80 3.72 -25.75
N ASN A 209 7.42 4.97 -25.45
CA ASN A 209 8.14 5.91 -24.58
C ASN A 209 7.78 5.79 -23.09
N HIS A 210 6.92 4.85 -22.72
CA HIS A 210 6.64 4.54 -21.31
C HIS A 210 7.34 3.25 -20.91
N HIS A 211 8.29 3.37 -19.99
CA HIS A 211 9.12 2.28 -19.50
C HIS A 211 8.67 1.88 -18.10
N VAL A 212 7.95 0.77 -18.01
CA VAL A 212 7.46 0.24 -16.73
C VAL A 212 8.50 -0.69 -16.10
N HIS A 213 8.93 -0.37 -14.89
CA HIS A 213 9.94 -1.09 -14.13
C HIS A 213 9.32 -1.73 -12.89
N VAL A 214 9.31 -3.07 -12.83
CA VAL A 214 8.90 -3.79 -11.62
C VAL A 214 10.08 -3.83 -10.63
N LYS A 215 10.21 -2.78 -9.82
CA LYS A 215 11.32 -2.59 -8.87
C LYS A 215 10.90 -1.73 -7.68
N ASP A 216 11.62 -1.87 -6.57
CA ASP A 216 11.54 -0.89 -5.49
C ASP A 216 11.97 0.50 -5.99
N ALA A 217 11.18 1.52 -5.64
CA ALA A 217 11.37 2.91 -6.08
C ALA A 217 12.76 3.45 -5.76
N ARG A 218 13.27 3.15 -4.55
CA ARG A 218 14.56 3.65 -4.08
C ARG A 218 15.73 2.91 -4.72
N VAL A 219 15.59 1.59 -4.88
CA VAL A 219 16.56 0.78 -5.62
C VAL A 219 16.67 1.25 -7.07
N PHE A 220 15.54 1.55 -7.73
CA PHE A 220 15.56 2.14 -9.07
C PHE A 220 16.27 3.50 -9.08
N LEU A 221 15.89 4.40 -8.17
CA LEU A 221 16.42 5.77 -8.13
C LEU A 221 17.95 5.83 -7.98
N ARG A 222 18.53 4.97 -7.14
CA ARG A 222 19.99 4.86 -6.99
C ARG A 222 20.69 4.43 -8.27
N ASN A 223 20.07 3.56 -9.05
CA ASN A 223 20.62 2.99 -10.28
C ASN A 223 20.13 3.69 -11.56
N ALA A 224 19.31 4.74 -11.44
CA ALA A 224 18.72 5.41 -12.59
C ALA A 224 19.82 5.95 -13.51
N PRO A 225 19.75 5.69 -14.83
CA PRO A 225 20.77 6.12 -15.77
C PRO A 225 20.66 7.61 -16.13
N ALA A 226 19.55 8.25 -15.78
CA ALA A 226 19.19 9.59 -16.22
C ALA A 226 18.69 10.47 -15.07
N THR A 227 18.52 11.74 -15.41
CA THR A 227 17.86 12.78 -14.61
C THR A 227 16.54 13.17 -15.25
N TYR A 228 15.62 13.72 -14.45
CA TYR A 228 14.21 13.93 -14.83
C TYR A 228 13.81 15.39 -14.72
N ASP A 229 12.95 15.83 -15.63
CA ASP A 229 12.32 17.16 -15.57
C ASP A 229 11.19 17.19 -14.56
N VAL A 230 10.50 16.06 -14.38
CA VAL A 230 9.41 15.93 -13.43
C VAL A 230 9.50 14.58 -12.72
N ILE A 231 9.40 14.59 -11.39
CA ILE A 231 9.28 13.37 -10.60
C ILE A 231 7.98 13.41 -9.81
N TRP A 232 7.13 12.39 -9.98
CA TRP A 232 5.94 12.15 -9.17
C TRP A 232 6.21 11.03 -8.18
N VAL A 233 6.03 11.32 -6.89
CA VAL A 233 6.08 10.32 -5.82
C VAL A 233 4.65 10.06 -5.35
N ASP A 234 4.11 8.94 -5.80
CA ASP A 234 2.75 8.46 -5.52
C ASP A 234 2.79 7.02 -4.99
N ALA A 235 3.71 6.78 -4.05
CA ALA A 235 3.96 5.47 -3.48
C ALA A 235 3.21 5.30 -2.16
N PHE A 236 2.28 4.34 -2.12
CA PHE A 236 1.57 3.96 -0.90
C PHE A 236 1.76 2.48 -0.58
N ALA A 237 1.96 2.19 0.69
CA ALA A 237 1.77 0.88 1.28
C ALA A 237 0.64 0.97 2.32
N ARG A 238 -0.52 0.41 2.00
CA ARG A 238 -1.76 0.52 2.79
C ARG A 238 -2.26 1.98 2.92
N HIS A 239 -1.89 2.66 4.00
CA HIS A 239 -2.30 4.03 4.32
C HIS A 239 -1.09 4.97 4.47
N LEU A 240 0.14 4.48 4.28
CA LEU A 240 1.36 5.23 4.55
C LEU A 240 2.36 5.07 3.40
N ILE A 241 3.18 6.09 3.18
CA ILE A 241 4.41 5.95 2.40
C ILE A 241 5.36 5.02 3.16
N PRO A 242 5.99 4.00 2.53
CA PRO A 242 7.04 3.20 3.15
C PRO A 242 8.14 4.05 3.78
N PHE A 243 8.61 3.67 4.97
CA PHE A 243 9.54 4.50 5.76
C PHE A 243 10.84 4.85 5.01
N HIS A 244 11.35 3.93 4.19
CA HIS A 244 12.58 4.13 3.42
C HIS A 244 12.42 5.15 2.28
N LEU A 245 11.19 5.61 2.02
CA LEU A 245 10.86 6.67 1.06
C LEU A 245 10.48 7.99 1.77
N THR A 246 10.77 8.13 3.07
CA THR A 246 10.50 9.36 3.83
C THR A 246 11.73 9.93 4.56
N THR A 247 12.92 9.44 4.23
CA THR A 247 14.22 9.78 4.84
C THR A 247 14.96 10.90 4.14
N VAL A 248 15.89 11.57 4.82
CA VAL A 248 16.82 12.57 4.24
C VAL A 248 17.56 12.00 3.04
N GLU A 249 18.05 10.77 3.15
CA GLU A 249 18.84 10.11 2.11
C GLU A 249 18.00 9.93 0.84
N PHE A 250 16.77 9.42 0.97
CA PHE A 250 15.83 9.31 -0.15
C PHE A 250 15.52 10.65 -0.80
N PHE A 251 15.21 11.71 -0.03
CA PHE A 251 14.93 13.02 -0.61
C PHE A 251 16.16 13.64 -1.28
N SER A 252 17.36 13.35 -0.76
CA SER A 252 18.62 13.75 -1.38
C SER A 252 18.86 13.00 -2.70
N GLU A 253 18.58 11.68 -2.73
CA GLU A 253 18.61 10.88 -3.95
C GLU A 253 17.63 11.43 -4.99
N LEU A 254 16.41 11.81 -4.60
CA LEU A 254 15.42 12.44 -5.47
C LEU A 254 15.94 13.77 -6.04
N ARG A 255 16.50 14.63 -5.18
CA ARG A 255 17.06 15.91 -5.59
C ARG A 255 18.20 15.73 -6.59
N GLY A 256 19.07 14.74 -6.38
CA GLY A 256 20.17 14.39 -7.28
C GLY A 256 19.73 13.83 -8.63
N ARG A 257 18.49 13.35 -8.75
CA ARG A 257 17.90 12.85 -10.00
C ARG A 257 17.00 13.87 -10.71
N LEU A 258 16.81 15.07 -10.16
CA LEU A 258 16.12 16.16 -10.85
C LEU A 258 17.08 16.95 -11.73
N ASN A 259 16.63 17.32 -12.93
CA ASN A 259 17.29 18.31 -13.77
C ASN A 259 17.35 19.68 -13.06
N PRO A 260 18.26 20.60 -13.49
CA PRO A 260 18.41 21.91 -12.85
C PRO A 260 17.14 22.77 -12.79
N ASN A 261 16.19 22.56 -13.71
CA ASN A 261 14.87 23.21 -13.72
C ASN A 261 13.72 22.22 -13.47
N GLY A 262 14.04 21.04 -12.92
CA GLY A 262 13.07 19.99 -12.66
C GLY A 262 12.24 20.26 -11.40
N VAL A 263 11.09 19.60 -11.35
CA VAL A 263 10.10 19.74 -10.28
C VAL A 263 9.70 18.37 -9.71
N LEU A 264 9.60 18.31 -8.40
CA LEU A 264 9.05 17.19 -7.64
C LEU A 264 7.58 17.46 -7.34
N ALA A 265 6.73 16.45 -7.50
CA ALA A 265 5.40 16.38 -6.94
C ALA A 265 5.30 15.16 -6.02
N LEU A 266 4.99 15.37 -4.75
CA LEU A 266 4.88 14.30 -3.76
C LEU A 266 3.48 14.27 -3.16
N ASN A 267 2.89 13.07 -3.08
CA ASN A 267 1.64 12.81 -2.40
C ASN A 267 1.88 12.21 -1.02
N LEU A 268 1.22 12.75 0.00
CA LEU A 268 1.23 12.21 1.35
C LEU A 268 -0.20 12.19 1.90
N ALA A 269 -0.74 11.00 2.15
CA ALA A 269 -2.01 10.88 2.86
C ALA A 269 -1.84 11.36 4.31
N SER A 270 -2.80 12.13 4.82
CA SER A 270 -2.83 12.59 6.21
C SER A 270 -4.27 12.77 6.69
N SER A 271 -4.57 12.34 7.93
CA SER A 271 -5.83 12.67 8.62
C SER A 271 -5.86 14.09 9.17
N GLY A 272 -4.71 14.77 9.22
CA GLY A 272 -4.57 16.11 9.78
C GLY A 272 -4.70 16.17 11.31
N GLU A 273 -4.79 15.02 11.99
CA GLU A 273 -5.04 14.95 13.44
C GLU A 273 -3.97 14.14 14.20
N GLY A 274 -3.76 14.49 15.47
CA GLY A 274 -2.99 13.70 16.43
C GLY A 274 -1.59 13.31 15.95
N GLY A 275 -1.27 12.02 16.09
CA GLY A 275 0.02 11.44 15.68
C GLY A 275 0.27 11.50 14.17
N ASP A 276 -0.79 11.49 13.37
CA ASP A 276 -0.67 11.52 11.92
C ASP A 276 -0.22 12.90 11.40
N LEU A 277 -0.68 13.97 12.06
CA LEU A 277 -0.16 15.32 11.82
C LEU A 277 1.32 15.44 12.20
N GLN A 278 1.76 14.78 13.28
CA GLN A 278 3.18 14.75 13.67
C GLN A 278 4.03 13.99 12.65
N ARG A 279 3.52 12.86 12.13
CA ARG A 279 4.15 12.14 11.01
C ARG A 279 4.27 13.03 9.78
N ALA A 280 3.21 13.71 9.39
CA ALA A 280 3.25 14.64 8.25
C ALA A 280 4.27 15.75 8.48
N GLY A 281 4.32 16.33 9.69
CA GLY A 281 5.33 17.32 10.06
C GLY A 281 6.76 16.77 9.98
N ALA A 282 7.00 15.53 10.40
CA ALA A 282 8.30 14.88 10.27
C ALA A 282 8.72 14.66 8.81
N VAL A 283 7.80 14.19 7.96
CA VAL A 283 8.05 14.04 6.51
C VAL A 283 8.37 15.41 5.89
N VAL A 284 7.61 16.45 6.22
CA VAL A 284 7.84 17.80 5.69
C VAL A 284 9.19 18.36 6.16
N GLN A 285 9.51 18.23 7.44
CA GLN A 285 10.81 18.65 7.97
C GLN A 285 11.96 17.95 7.24
N THR A 286 11.80 16.65 7.00
CA THR A 286 12.80 15.83 6.30
C THR A 286 12.90 16.21 4.83
N LEU A 287 11.78 16.40 4.13
CA LEU A 287 11.72 16.85 2.74
C LEU A 287 12.46 18.19 2.57
N LYS A 288 12.29 19.12 3.52
CA LYS A 288 12.93 20.44 3.50
C LYS A 288 14.45 20.41 3.62
N THR A 289 15.05 19.28 4.02
CA THR A 289 16.51 19.13 4.03
C THR A 289 17.11 19.08 2.62
N ALA A 290 16.38 18.53 1.64
CA ALA A 290 16.80 18.44 0.24
C ALA A 290 16.08 19.46 -0.67
N PHE A 291 14.89 19.92 -0.25
CA PHE A 291 14.05 20.89 -0.96
C PHE A 291 13.70 22.07 -0.03
N PRO A 292 14.57 23.09 0.10
CA PRO A 292 14.40 24.15 1.10
C PRO A 292 13.06 24.89 1.01
N THR A 293 12.59 25.12 -0.23
CA THR A 293 11.29 25.72 -0.52
C THR A 293 10.34 24.66 -1.06
N ILE A 294 9.14 24.62 -0.50
CA ILE A 294 8.05 23.74 -0.96
C ILE A 294 6.75 24.53 -1.01
N GLU A 295 5.91 24.22 -2.00
CA GLU A 295 4.50 24.58 -1.98
C GLU A 295 3.69 23.39 -1.47
N SER A 296 2.70 23.63 -0.61
CA SER A 296 1.92 22.58 0.04
C SER A 296 0.42 22.80 -0.18
N PHE A 297 -0.32 21.73 -0.48
CA PHE A 297 -1.76 21.79 -0.76
C PHE A 297 -2.50 20.69 -0.01
N GLY A 298 -3.59 21.03 0.67
CA GLY A 298 -4.45 20.08 1.39
C GLY A 298 -5.63 19.65 0.52
N VAL A 299 -5.46 18.60 -0.28
CA VAL A 299 -6.46 18.17 -1.26
C VAL A 299 -7.40 17.15 -0.64
N LYS A 300 -8.67 17.52 -0.48
CA LYS A 300 -9.69 16.60 0.02
C LYS A 300 -10.11 15.59 -1.04
N GLY A 301 -10.44 14.38 -0.60
CA GLY A 301 -10.97 13.34 -1.47
C GLY A 301 -12.33 13.72 -2.09
N PRO A 302 -12.72 13.08 -3.19
CA PRO A 302 -13.95 13.41 -3.90
C PRO A 302 -15.21 12.93 -3.17
N TRP A 303 -15.05 11.96 -2.27
CA TRP A 303 -16.12 11.47 -1.41
C TRP A 303 -15.95 11.97 0.00
N ARG A 304 -17.08 12.27 0.66
CA ARG A 304 -17.14 12.43 2.12
C ARG A 304 -16.23 13.54 2.69
N ALA A 305 -15.94 14.59 1.93
CA ALA A 305 -15.15 15.75 2.39
C ALA A 305 -15.69 16.43 3.67
N HIS A 306 -16.94 16.17 4.04
CA HIS A 306 -17.59 16.65 5.27
C HIS A 306 -17.56 15.66 6.44
N LEU A 307 -17.22 14.39 6.20
CA LEU A 307 -17.29 13.31 7.19
C LEU A 307 -15.91 12.82 7.64
N THR A 308 -14.85 13.16 6.91
CA THR A 308 -13.47 12.78 7.25
C THR A 308 -12.56 14.00 7.20
N THR A 309 -11.61 14.07 8.12
CA THR A 309 -10.50 15.04 8.10
C THR A 309 -9.35 14.61 7.19
N ALA A 310 -9.41 13.39 6.63
CA ALA A 310 -8.43 12.87 5.69
C ALA A 310 -8.29 13.73 4.42
N GLU A 311 -7.05 14.08 4.12
CA GLU A 311 -6.61 14.83 2.95
C GLU A 311 -5.35 14.21 2.33
N ASN A 312 -5.18 14.42 1.04
CA ASN A 312 -3.90 14.21 0.35
C ASN A 312 -3.12 15.53 0.41
N LEU A 313 -2.02 15.51 1.14
CA LEU A 313 -1.06 16.60 1.16
C LEU A 313 -0.19 16.49 -0.10
N ILE A 314 -0.37 17.42 -1.03
CA ILE A 314 0.43 17.51 -2.23
C ILE A 314 1.53 18.54 -2.02
N PHE A 315 2.76 18.16 -2.32
CA PHE A 315 3.93 19.04 -2.23
C PHE A 315 4.57 19.23 -3.59
N PHE A 316 4.86 20.48 -3.95
CA PHE A 316 5.78 20.78 -5.04
C PHE A 316 7.11 21.28 -4.50
N GLY A 317 8.21 20.80 -5.07
CA GLY A 317 9.57 21.23 -4.73
C GLY A 317 10.48 21.26 -5.95
N GLY A 318 11.62 21.92 -5.84
CA GLY A 318 12.62 22.01 -6.90
C GLY A 318 12.84 23.45 -7.38
N ALA A 319 13.72 23.63 -8.36
CA ALA A 319 14.18 24.96 -8.75
C ALA A 319 13.08 25.92 -9.23
N PRO A 320 12.00 25.48 -9.93
CA PRO A 320 10.87 26.35 -10.22
C PRO A 320 10.21 26.89 -8.95
N ILE A 321 10.08 26.07 -7.91
CA ILE A 321 9.47 26.46 -6.63
C ILE A 321 10.39 27.39 -5.82
N ASP A 322 11.70 27.20 -5.92
CA ASP A 322 12.68 28.06 -5.24
C ASP A 322 12.73 29.49 -5.81
N ARG A 323 12.44 29.65 -7.12
CA ARG A 323 12.72 30.88 -7.87
C ARG A 323 11.48 31.65 -8.30
N LEU A 324 10.39 30.96 -8.59
CA LEU A 324 9.19 31.59 -9.12
C LEU A 324 8.30 32.10 -7.98
N PRO A 325 7.76 33.32 -8.08
CA PRO A 325 6.69 33.74 -7.18
C PRO A 325 5.46 32.87 -7.39
N TYR A 326 4.61 32.74 -6.36
CA TYR A 326 3.44 31.87 -6.42
C TYR A 326 2.47 32.25 -7.55
N GLU A 327 2.34 33.54 -7.85
CA GLU A 327 1.51 34.05 -8.93
C GLU A 327 1.96 33.53 -10.31
N GLU A 328 3.27 33.34 -10.50
CA GLU A 328 3.83 32.77 -11.72
C GLU A 328 3.61 31.26 -11.79
N ILE A 329 3.63 30.55 -10.65
CA ILE A 329 3.23 29.13 -10.57
C ILE A 329 1.76 28.98 -11.01
N VAL A 330 0.87 29.82 -10.47
CA VAL A 330 -0.55 29.84 -10.85
C VAL A 330 -0.71 30.15 -12.33
N SER A 331 -0.01 31.15 -12.85
CA SER A 331 -0.05 31.55 -14.26
C SER A 331 0.35 30.41 -15.21
N ARG A 332 1.42 29.67 -14.88
CA ARG A 332 1.86 28.51 -15.69
C ARG A 332 0.87 27.36 -15.69
N ILE A 333 0.27 27.07 -14.53
CA ILE A 333 -0.78 26.04 -14.43
C ILE A 333 -2.02 26.48 -15.21
N GLN A 334 -2.41 27.75 -15.11
CA GLN A 334 -3.51 28.30 -15.88
C GLN A 334 -3.27 28.19 -17.39
N ALA A 335 -2.08 28.57 -17.87
CA ALA A 335 -1.71 28.45 -19.27
C ALA A 335 -1.75 26.98 -19.75
N GLY A 336 -1.32 26.03 -18.90
CA GLY A 336 -1.44 24.60 -19.16
C GLY A 336 -2.90 24.14 -19.29
N VAL A 337 -3.80 24.66 -18.46
CA VAL A 337 -5.25 24.37 -18.52
C VAL A 337 -5.88 24.97 -19.78
N GLU A 338 -5.58 26.23 -20.10
CA GLU A 338 -6.07 26.92 -21.31
C GLU A 338 -5.62 26.20 -22.60
N ALA A 339 -4.38 25.70 -22.61
CA ALA A 339 -3.84 24.88 -23.69
C ALA A 339 -4.37 23.45 -23.72
N ARG A 340 -5.28 23.07 -22.80
CA ARG A 340 -5.79 21.69 -22.61
C ARG A 340 -4.70 20.65 -22.37
N ARG A 341 -3.57 21.10 -21.81
CA ARG A 341 -2.43 20.26 -21.42
C ARG A 341 -2.43 19.93 -19.93
N LEU A 342 -3.47 20.32 -19.19
CA LEU A 342 -3.73 20.04 -17.78
C LEU A 342 -5.24 19.88 -17.53
N PRO A 343 -5.64 19.15 -16.47
CA PRO A 343 -7.05 19.06 -16.08
C PRO A 343 -7.55 20.40 -15.57
N PRO A 344 -8.77 20.84 -15.94
CA PRO A 344 -9.31 22.14 -15.53
C PRO A 344 -9.49 22.26 -14.01
N GLU A 345 -9.72 21.15 -13.31
CA GLU A 345 -9.86 21.09 -11.85
C GLU A 345 -8.60 21.54 -11.12
N ALA A 346 -7.42 21.43 -11.74
CA ALA A 346 -6.16 21.86 -11.14
C ALA A 346 -6.22 23.33 -10.68
N MET A 347 -6.91 24.21 -11.42
CA MET A 347 -7.08 25.61 -11.04
C MET A 347 -7.87 25.79 -9.74
N ALA A 348 -8.96 25.04 -9.57
CA ALA A 348 -9.74 25.08 -8.33
C ALA A 348 -8.94 24.52 -7.16
N LEU A 349 -8.13 23.49 -7.40
CA LEU A 349 -7.31 22.84 -6.39
C LEU A 349 -6.15 23.71 -5.89
N LEU A 350 -5.68 24.69 -6.65
CA LEU A 350 -4.72 25.68 -6.16
C LEU A 350 -5.26 26.52 -4.99
N ALA A 351 -6.59 26.63 -4.84
CA ALA A 351 -7.19 27.27 -3.67
C ALA A 351 -7.00 26.48 -2.36
N SER A 352 -6.61 25.19 -2.46
CA SER A 352 -6.28 24.36 -1.30
C SER A 352 -4.85 24.57 -0.77
N ARG A 353 -4.13 25.56 -1.31
CA ARG A 353 -2.79 25.93 -0.86
C ARG A 353 -2.79 26.20 0.64
N ARG A 354 -1.86 25.57 1.34
CA ARG A 354 -1.62 25.77 2.77
C ARG A 354 -0.72 26.98 2.95
N THR A 355 -1.20 27.97 3.70
CA THR A 355 -0.41 29.15 4.09
C THR A 355 0.08 29.06 5.54
N SER A 356 -0.40 28.06 6.29
CA SER A 356 0.05 27.80 7.66
C SER A 356 1.44 27.17 7.68
N ILE A 357 2.24 27.57 8.68
CA ILE A 357 3.58 27.02 8.88
C ILE A 357 3.45 25.58 9.38
N TRP A 358 4.24 24.68 8.80
CA TRP A 358 4.36 23.31 9.29
C TRP A 358 4.98 23.29 10.68
N PRO A 359 4.38 22.58 11.65
CA PRO A 359 4.99 22.44 12.97
C PRO A 359 6.36 21.76 12.85
N PRO A 360 7.32 22.09 13.74
CA PRO A 360 8.61 21.41 13.78
C PRO A 360 8.41 19.90 13.90
N GLY A 361 9.01 19.15 12.97
CA GLY A 361 8.96 17.70 12.92
C GLY A 361 10.30 17.06 13.29
N LEU A 362 10.28 15.76 13.53
CA LEU A 362 11.50 14.96 13.59
C LEU A 362 12.13 14.87 12.19
N THR A 363 13.45 14.94 12.09
CA THR A 363 14.16 14.60 10.85
C THR A 363 14.35 13.09 10.78
N LEU A 364 13.85 12.47 9.72
CA LEU A 364 13.87 11.02 9.50
C LEU A 364 15.10 10.66 8.67
N THR A 365 15.92 9.72 9.13
CA THR A 365 17.09 9.20 8.40
C THR A 365 17.02 7.69 8.26
N ASP A 366 17.78 7.11 7.34
CA ASP A 366 17.87 5.65 7.19
C ASP A 366 18.16 4.93 8.53
N ASP A 367 19.03 5.52 9.35
CA ASP A 367 19.40 4.98 10.65
C ASP A 367 18.38 5.30 11.77
N TYR A 368 17.50 6.28 11.56
CA TYR A 368 16.53 6.72 12.57
C TYR A 368 15.22 7.22 11.95
N THR A 369 14.25 6.30 11.83
CA THR A 369 12.91 6.57 11.29
C THR A 369 11.84 5.88 12.12
N PRO A 370 11.40 6.45 13.27
CA PRO A 370 10.31 5.90 14.10
C PRO A 370 8.93 6.17 13.47
N TYR A 371 8.82 6.03 12.14
CA TYR A 371 7.70 6.50 11.34
C TYR A 371 6.36 5.85 11.71
N ASP A 372 6.37 4.54 11.98
CA ASP A 372 5.17 3.80 12.42
C ASP A 372 4.73 4.19 13.84
N LEU A 373 5.68 4.58 14.71
CA LEU A 373 5.37 5.01 16.08
C LEU A 373 4.69 6.39 16.13
N LEU A 374 4.97 7.25 15.14
CA LEU A 374 4.31 8.56 15.04
C LEU A 374 2.78 8.38 14.83
N VAL A 375 2.37 7.38 14.05
CA VAL A 375 0.96 7.02 13.84
C VAL A 375 0.34 6.38 15.07
N GLY A 376 1.09 5.46 15.70
CA GLY A 376 0.65 4.64 16.84
C GLY A 376 0.30 5.41 18.11
N SER A 377 0.59 6.71 18.19
CA SER A 377 0.33 7.50 19.41
C SER A 377 -1.15 7.67 19.74
N GLN A 378 -2.10 7.56 18.78
CA GLN A 378 -3.56 7.54 19.03
C GLN A 378 -4.41 6.92 17.88
N VAL A 379 -4.11 5.71 17.38
CA VAL A 379 -4.96 5.09 16.35
C VAL A 379 -6.33 4.68 16.94
N ARG A 380 -7.40 5.43 16.63
CA ARG A 380 -8.76 4.86 16.59
C ARG A 380 -8.90 4.13 15.27
N GLU A 381 -8.98 2.80 15.30
CA GLU A 381 -9.32 1.98 14.15
C GLU A 381 -10.61 2.50 13.50
N PHE A 382 -10.58 2.70 12.17
CA PHE A 382 -11.78 2.87 11.37
C PHE A 382 -12.61 1.58 11.46
N ALA A 383 -13.61 1.58 12.34
CA ALA A 383 -14.61 0.52 12.40
C ALA A 383 -15.49 0.58 11.13
N PRO A 384 -15.70 -0.54 10.42
CA PRO A 384 -16.72 -0.61 9.39
C PRO A 384 -18.10 -0.58 10.07
N GLU A 385 -18.91 0.42 9.72
CA GLU A 385 -20.26 0.60 10.27
C GLU A 385 -21.12 -0.66 10.11
N GLY A 386 -21.48 -1.25 11.25
CA GLY A 386 -22.48 -2.29 11.35
C GLY A 386 -23.72 -1.77 12.10
N LYS A 387 -24.73 -1.40 11.31
CA LYS A 387 -26.18 -1.35 11.62
C LYS A 387 -26.67 -0.43 12.74
N SER A 388 -27.54 0.49 12.31
CA SER A 388 -28.63 1.05 13.10
C SER A 388 -29.47 -0.02 13.78
N THR A 389 -29.77 0.16 15.07
CA THR A 389 -31.07 -0.18 15.66
C THR A 389 -31.29 0.61 16.94
N GLN A 390 -32.34 1.43 16.89
CA GLN A 390 -33.17 2.04 17.95
C GLN A 390 -32.54 3.01 18.95
#